data_AF-A0A533YUU1-F1
#
_entry.id   AF-A0A533YUU1-F1
#
_cell.length_a   1.000
_cell.length_b   1.000
_cell.length_c   1.000
_cell.angle_alpha   90.00
_cell.angle_beta   90.00
_cell.angle_gamma   90.00
#
_symmetry.space_group_name_H-M   'P 1'
#
loop_
_entity.id
_entity.type
_entity.pdbx_description
1 polymer ?
#
loop_
_entity_poly.entity_id
_entity_poly.type
_entity_poly.pdbx_seq_one_letter_code
_entity_poly.pdbx_strand_id
1 'polypeptide(L)'
;MERHYSHPRTDVTRSPLRNEDGVAMLTILMLTVILTVIGIAAISTTSQDLKVAGGERLRATGVNAAEACMSSAVQIIQQTLQNGAVPTTLLGAANPFIATSVAGLGTASGQNPIQAEIMGQSDKNPDTADFNASGVAPNAVLTLTGYSVNMDIDRLYAKPKAGGSLQFAAGYEGTAAGAAGGGIEILYRIDCYAQNTPGGISVNSRITGVYSCVATGESCQRKI
;
A
#
# COMPACT_ATOMS: atom_id res chain seq x y z
N MET A 1 59.23 -76.49 56.13
CA MET A 1 58.25 -76.52 55.02
C MET A 1 57.18 -75.50 55.37
N GLU A 2 56.70 -74.75 54.38
CA GLU A 2 55.70 -73.67 54.46
C GLU A 2 56.22 -72.26 54.79
N ARG A 3 56.35 -71.47 53.70
CA ARG A 3 56.66 -70.04 53.67
C ARG A 3 55.41 -69.27 54.10
N HIS A 4 55.55 -68.44 55.13
CA HIS A 4 54.54 -67.44 55.47
C HIS A 4 54.78 -66.19 54.62
N TYR A 5 53.92 -66.00 53.61
CA TYR A 5 53.98 -64.88 52.69
C TYR A 5 53.21 -63.68 53.29
N SER A 6 53.95 -62.68 53.75
CA SER A 6 53.38 -61.41 54.22
C SER A 6 53.10 -60.50 53.03
N HIS A 7 51.81 -60.31 52.69
CA HIS A 7 51.40 -59.27 51.75
C HIS A 7 51.57 -57.87 52.37
N PRO A 8 52.19 -56.90 51.68
CA PRO A 8 52.12 -55.50 52.07
C PRO A 8 50.71 -54.96 51.78
N ARG A 9 50.10 -54.32 52.78
CA ARG A 9 48.85 -53.56 52.60
C ARG A 9 49.13 -52.37 51.69
N THR A 10 48.55 -52.38 50.50
CA THR A 10 48.46 -51.18 49.66
C THR A 10 47.54 -50.19 50.36
N ASP A 11 48.11 -49.08 50.82
CA ASP A 11 47.36 -47.93 51.30
C ASP A 11 46.64 -47.32 50.08
N VAL A 12 45.36 -47.67 49.92
CA VAL A 12 44.49 -47.06 48.92
C VAL A 12 44.26 -45.63 49.39
N THR A 13 45.05 -44.70 48.85
CA THR A 13 44.79 -43.26 48.95
C THR A 13 43.33 -43.03 48.55
N ARG A 14 42.49 -42.72 49.53
CA ARG A 14 41.09 -42.37 49.29
C ARG A 14 41.06 -41.16 48.39
N SER A 15 40.69 -41.37 47.14
CA SER A 15 40.55 -40.32 46.16
C SER A 15 39.43 -39.36 46.59
N PRO A 16 39.61 -38.02 46.53
CA PRO A 16 38.62 -37.04 46.97
C PRO A 16 37.37 -36.94 46.06
N LEU A 17 37.27 -37.79 45.04
CA LEU A 17 36.20 -37.86 44.02
C LEU A 17 34.77 -37.73 44.57
N ARG A 18 34.49 -38.23 45.79
CA ARG A 18 33.12 -38.29 46.32
C ARG A 18 32.50 -36.92 46.67
N ASN A 19 33.29 -35.85 46.80
CA ASN A 19 32.80 -34.50 47.10
C ASN A 19 32.82 -33.55 45.89
N GLU A 20 33.39 -33.95 44.75
CA GLU A 20 33.44 -33.11 43.53
C GLU A 20 32.29 -33.42 42.58
N ASP A 21 31.75 -34.65 42.61
CA ASP A 21 30.62 -35.07 41.76
C ASP A 21 29.34 -34.25 42.00
N GLY A 22 29.05 -33.86 43.25
CA GLY A 22 27.90 -33.03 43.59
C GLY A 22 28.04 -31.59 43.08
N VAL A 23 29.25 -31.05 43.13
CA VAL A 23 29.55 -29.71 42.60
C VAL A 23 29.51 -29.72 41.07
N ALA A 24 30.01 -30.78 40.42
CA ALA A 24 29.93 -30.95 38.97
C ALA A 24 28.47 -31.02 38.48
N MET A 25 27.59 -31.74 39.17
CA MET A 25 26.17 -31.76 38.83
C MET A 25 25.50 -30.40 39.03
N LEU A 26 25.87 -29.65 40.08
CA LEU A 26 25.31 -28.33 40.34
C LEU A 26 25.75 -27.29 39.30
N THR A 27 27.01 -27.32 38.87
CA THR A 27 27.50 -26.42 37.82
C THR A 27 26.83 -26.75 36.49
N ILE A 28 26.65 -28.03 36.14
CA ILE A 28 25.91 -28.44 34.93
C ILE A 28 24.44 -27.99 35.02
N LEU A 29 23.79 -28.12 36.17
CA LEU A 29 22.42 -27.65 36.36
C LEU A 29 22.33 -26.13 36.19
N MET A 30 23.26 -25.37 36.79
CA MET A 30 23.28 -23.93 36.61
C MET A 30 23.53 -23.54 35.16
N LEU A 31 24.47 -24.21 34.46
CA LEU A 31 24.75 -23.96 33.05
C LEU A 31 23.55 -24.29 32.16
N THR A 32 22.84 -25.38 32.42
CA THR A 32 21.62 -25.74 31.66
C THR A 32 20.50 -24.74 31.91
N VAL A 33 20.30 -24.28 33.14
CA VAL A 33 19.33 -23.21 33.46
C VAL A 33 19.68 -21.91 32.76
N ILE A 34 20.94 -21.47 32.76
CA ILE A 34 21.35 -20.25 32.08
C ILE A 34 21.14 -20.39 30.56
N LEU A 35 21.54 -21.51 29.96
CA LEU A 35 21.38 -21.76 28.53
C LEU A 35 19.91 -21.83 28.10
N THR A 36 19.03 -22.42 28.92
CA THR A 36 17.59 -22.45 28.62
C THR A 36 16.95 -21.06 28.66
N VAL A 37 17.32 -20.22 29.62
CA VAL A 37 16.82 -18.82 29.67
C VAL A 37 17.29 -18.03 28.44
N ILE A 38 18.57 -18.17 28.06
CA ILE A 38 19.11 -17.54 26.84
C ILE A 38 18.36 -18.06 25.60
N GLY A 39 18.10 -19.37 25.53
CA GLY A 39 17.35 -19.99 24.43
C GLY A 39 15.93 -19.44 24.29
N ILE A 40 15.19 -19.28 25.40
CA ILE A 40 13.85 -18.71 25.39
C ILE A 40 13.87 -17.24 24.94
N ALA A 41 14.83 -16.45 25.45
CA ALA A 41 14.99 -15.05 25.06
C ALA A 41 15.31 -14.91 23.56
N ALA A 42 16.15 -15.78 23.01
CA ALA A 42 16.46 -15.82 21.59
C ALA A 42 15.23 -16.16 20.74
N ILE A 43 14.47 -17.20 21.10
CA ILE A 43 13.24 -17.61 20.40
C ILE A 43 12.20 -16.47 20.40
N SER A 44 12.02 -15.81 21.55
CA SER A 44 11.11 -14.66 21.67
C SER A 44 11.52 -13.53 20.73
N THR A 45 12.81 -13.19 20.67
CA THR A 45 13.34 -12.14 19.80
C THR A 45 13.06 -12.48 18.33
N THR A 46 13.40 -13.69 17.88
CA THR A 46 13.11 -14.15 16.52
C THR A 46 11.61 -14.09 16.18
N SER A 47 10.73 -14.41 17.13
CA SER A 47 9.29 -14.34 16.90
C SER A 47 8.79 -12.89 16.70
N GLN A 48 9.44 -11.92 17.31
CA GLN A 48 9.12 -10.50 17.12
C GLN A 48 9.65 -10.00 15.77
N ASP A 49 10.87 -10.37 15.41
CA ASP A 49 11.46 -10.03 14.11
C ASP A 49 10.61 -10.57 12.95
N LEU A 50 10.09 -11.80 13.07
CA LEU A 50 9.19 -12.38 12.07
C LEU A 50 7.87 -11.60 11.94
N LYS A 51 7.32 -11.08 13.06
CA LYS A 51 6.11 -10.25 13.02
C LYS A 51 6.37 -8.90 12.36
N VAL A 52 7.51 -8.28 12.67
CA VAL A 52 7.93 -7.01 12.04
C VAL A 52 8.15 -7.22 10.54
N ALA A 53 8.92 -8.23 10.14
CA ALA A 53 9.16 -8.55 8.73
C ALA A 53 7.86 -8.90 7.97
N GLY A 54 6.93 -9.62 8.61
CA GLY A 54 5.61 -9.89 8.05
C GLY A 54 4.80 -8.61 7.83
N GLY A 55 4.80 -7.71 8.82
CA GLY A 55 4.12 -6.41 8.72
C GLY A 55 4.71 -5.50 7.65
N GLU A 56 6.03 -5.42 7.54
CA GLU A 56 6.72 -4.65 6.50
C GLU A 56 6.39 -5.18 5.10
N ARG A 57 6.40 -6.50 4.92
CA ARG A 57 6.00 -7.13 3.65
C ARG A 57 4.57 -6.77 3.27
N LEU A 58 3.62 -6.87 4.22
CA LEU A 58 2.21 -6.56 3.97
C LEU A 58 1.99 -5.08 3.64
N ARG A 59 2.74 -4.17 4.27
CA ARG A 59 2.73 -2.75 3.94
C ARG A 59 3.29 -2.50 2.55
N ALA A 60 4.43 -3.11 2.20
CA ALA A 60 5.04 -2.96 0.89
C ALA A 60 4.12 -3.45 -0.23
N THR A 61 3.45 -4.60 -0.04
CA THR A 61 2.47 -5.10 -1.02
C THR A 61 1.23 -4.22 -1.10
N GLY A 62 0.77 -3.65 0.02
CA GLY A 62 -0.36 -2.72 0.05
C GLY A 62 -0.07 -1.39 -0.65
N VAL A 63 1.13 -0.85 -0.45
CA VAL A 63 1.61 0.35 -1.18
C VAL A 63 1.70 0.05 -2.67
N ASN A 64 2.29 -1.09 -3.07
CA ASN A 64 2.36 -1.50 -4.48
C ASN A 64 0.96 -1.60 -5.13
N ALA A 65 -0.02 -2.17 -4.42
CA ALA A 65 -1.40 -2.21 -4.87
C ALA A 65 -2.00 -0.80 -5.06
N ALA A 66 -1.75 0.13 -4.13
CA ALA A 66 -2.18 1.52 -4.27
C ALA A 66 -1.46 2.26 -5.43
N GLU A 67 -0.19 1.96 -5.70
CA GLU A 67 0.53 2.52 -6.86
C GLU A 67 -0.03 2.03 -8.20
N ALA A 68 -0.44 0.76 -8.28
CA ALA A 68 -1.10 0.22 -9.47
C ALA A 68 -2.42 0.96 -9.77
N CYS A 69 -3.15 1.36 -8.73
CA CYS A 69 -4.31 2.23 -8.86
C CYS A 69 -3.95 3.60 -9.43
N MET A 70 -2.86 4.26 -8.98
CA MET A 70 -2.45 5.55 -9.55
C MET A 70 -2.17 5.47 -11.05
N SER A 71 -1.51 4.41 -11.52
CA SER A 71 -1.27 4.20 -12.96
C SER A 71 -2.58 4.04 -13.74
N SER A 72 -3.51 3.27 -13.19
CA SER A 72 -4.84 3.07 -13.77
C SER A 72 -5.65 4.37 -13.79
N ALA A 73 -5.57 5.19 -12.74
CA ALA A 73 -6.25 6.47 -12.64
C ALA A 73 -5.79 7.44 -13.72
N VAL A 74 -4.48 7.53 -13.96
CA VAL A 74 -3.92 8.32 -15.05
C VAL A 74 -4.46 7.86 -16.40
N GLN A 75 -4.51 6.56 -16.64
CA GLN A 75 -5.06 6.00 -17.87
C GLN A 75 -6.54 6.37 -18.05
N ILE A 76 -7.34 6.29 -16.98
CA ILE A 76 -8.75 6.68 -16.98
C ILE A 76 -8.91 8.16 -17.33
N ILE A 77 -8.12 9.04 -16.71
CA ILE A 77 -8.14 10.49 -17.01
C ILE A 77 -7.80 10.74 -18.47
N GLN A 78 -6.70 10.16 -18.96
CA GLN A 78 -6.25 10.35 -20.34
C GLN A 78 -7.29 9.87 -21.34
N GLN A 79 -7.84 8.67 -21.17
CA GLN A 79 -8.87 8.13 -22.07
C GLN A 79 -10.17 8.94 -22.02
N THR A 80 -10.56 9.42 -20.84
CA THR A 80 -11.77 10.24 -20.70
C THR A 80 -11.61 11.61 -21.37
N LEU A 81 -10.42 12.23 -21.26
CA LEU A 81 -10.11 13.48 -21.96
C LEU A 81 -10.04 13.30 -23.48
N GLN A 82 -9.45 12.21 -23.96
CA GLN A 82 -9.33 11.91 -25.39
C GLN A 82 -10.67 11.60 -26.04
N ASN A 83 -11.51 10.81 -25.38
CA ASN A 83 -12.79 10.36 -25.93
C ASN A 83 -13.96 11.32 -25.62
N GLY A 84 -13.77 12.27 -24.71
CA GLY A 84 -14.85 13.10 -24.17
C GLY A 84 -15.88 12.32 -23.35
N ALA A 85 -15.58 11.06 -23.01
CA ALA A 85 -16.42 10.18 -22.22
C ALA A 85 -15.59 9.05 -21.60
N VAL A 86 -16.06 8.50 -20.48
CA VAL A 86 -15.43 7.32 -19.87
C VAL A 86 -15.57 6.13 -20.81
N PRO A 87 -14.49 5.37 -21.09
CA PRO A 87 -14.55 4.17 -21.92
C PRO A 87 -15.58 3.17 -21.41
N THR A 88 -16.46 2.70 -22.29
CA THR A 88 -17.52 1.73 -21.94
C THR A 88 -16.97 0.39 -21.48
N THR A 89 -15.71 0.07 -21.84
CA THR A 89 -14.99 -1.13 -21.39
C THR A 89 -14.65 -1.13 -19.91
N LEU A 90 -14.70 0.03 -19.25
CA LEU A 90 -14.44 0.18 -17.81
C LEU A 90 -15.74 0.18 -16.99
N LEU A 91 -16.87 -0.05 -17.65
CA LEU A 91 -18.19 -0.14 -17.03
C LEU A 91 -18.58 -1.62 -16.89
N GLY A 92 -19.42 -1.95 -15.91
CA GLY A 92 -19.87 -3.33 -15.68
C GLY A 92 -18.82 -4.22 -15.03
N ALA A 93 -18.60 -5.45 -15.50
CA ALA A 93 -17.64 -6.40 -14.90
C ALA A 93 -16.18 -6.12 -15.30
N ALA A 94 -15.76 -4.86 -15.26
CA ALA A 94 -14.42 -4.41 -15.63
C ALA A 94 -13.46 -4.40 -14.43
N ASN A 95 -12.16 -4.32 -14.73
CA ASN A 95 -11.12 -4.12 -13.72
C ASN A 95 -10.03 -3.19 -14.28
N PRO A 96 -9.94 -1.92 -13.86
CA PRO A 96 -10.77 -1.27 -12.83
C PRO A 96 -12.24 -1.11 -13.24
N PHE A 97 -13.14 -1.22 -12.25
CA PHE A 97 -14.57 -0.99 -12.40
C PHE A 97 -14.90 0.47 -12.07
N ILE A 98 -15.63 1.16 -12.95
CA ILE A 98 -16.15 2.51 -12.72
C ILE A 98 -17.66 2.44 -12.46
N ALA A 99 -18.10 3.02 -11.36
CA ALA A 99 -19.51 3.12 -11.06
C ALA A 99 -20.17 4.23 -11.91
N THR A 100 -21.22 3.88 -12.65
CA THR A 100 -21.86 4.78 -13.63
C THR A 100 -22.93 5.70 -13.04
N SER A 101 -23.39 5.44 -11.82
CA SER A 101 -24.33 6.29 -11.09
C SER A 101 -24.46 5.78 -9.66
N VAL A 102 -23.79 6.42 -8.70
CA VAL A 102 -24.07 6.18 -7.28
C VAL A 102 -24.73 7.43 -6.71
N ALA A 103 -25.84 7.25 -6.00
CA ALA A 103 -26.45 8.34 -5.24
C ALA A 103 -25.39 8.96 -4.31
N GLY A 104 -25.27 10.28 -4.30
CA GLY A 104 -24.34 11.01 -3.42
C GLY A 104 -23.19 11.75 -4.12
N LEU A 105 -22.94 11.55 -5.42
CA LEU A 105 -21.80 12.17 -6.12
C LEU A 105 -22.12 13.55 -6.76
N GLY A 106 -23.20 14.21 -6.35
CA GLY A 106 -23.46 15.63 -6.71
C GLY A 106 -23.69 15.94 -8.20
N THR A 107 -23.79 14.93 -9.08
CA THR A 107 -23.95 15.14 -10.53
C THR A 107 -25.41 15.12 -11.00
N ALA A 108 -25.67 15.76 -12.15
CA ALA A 108 -26.98 15.76 -12.78
C ALA A 108 -27.43 14.34 -13.15
N SER A 109 -28.75 14.07 -13.08
CA SER A 109 -29.35 12.77 -13.41
C SER A 109 -28.90 12.28 -14.78
N GLY A 110 -28.33 11.07 -14.84
CA GLY A 110 -27.89 10.42 -16.07
C GLY A 110 -26.44 10.73 -16.50
N GLN A 111 -25.68 11.48 -15.70
CA GLN A 111 -24.26 11.69 -15.94
C GLN A 111 -23.38 10.80 -15.07
N ASN A 112 -22.33 10.26 -15.69
CA ASN A 112 -21.30 9.52 -14.99
C ASN A 112 -20.50 10.51 -14.11
N PRO A 113 -20.38 10.28 -12.79
CA PRO A 113 -19.78 11.24 -11.87
C PRO A 113 -18.29 11.49 -12.13
N ILE A 114 -17.50 10.43 -12.37
CA ILE A 114 -16.08 10.59 -12.71
C ILE A 114 -15.90 11.31 -14.05
N GLN A 115 -16.84 11.11 -15.00
CA GLN A 115 -16.80 11.85 -16.27
C GLN A 115 -17.04 13.33 -16.05
N ALA A 116 -18.08 13.68 -15.29
CA ALA A 116 -18.42 15.06 -14.98
C ALA A 116 -17.27 15.77 -14.24
N GLU A 117 -16.59 15.07 -13.35
CA GLU A 117 -15.39 15.54 -12.69
C GLU A 117 -14.25 15.82 -13.68
N ILE A 118 -13.85 14.82 -14.46
CA ILE A 118 -12.71 14.95 -15.39
C ILE A 118 -12.98 16.05 -16.43
N MET A 119 -14.22 16.16 -16.91
CA MET A 119 -14.62 17.16 -17.90
C MET A 119 -14.89 18.54 -17.31
N GLY A 120 -14.88 18.69 -15.99
CA GLY A 120 -15.06 19.98 -15.32
C GLY A 120 -16.50 20.46 -15.16
N GLN A 121 -17.44 19.53 -15.20
CA GLN A 121 -18.87 19.77 -14.94
C GLN A 121 -19.19 19.66 -13.43
N SER A 122 -18.38 18.94 -12.67
CA SER A 122 -18.51 18.78 -11.21
C SER A 122 -17.14 18.61 -10.56
N ASP A 123 -16.43 19.72 -10.34
CA ASP A 123 -15.10 19.71 -9.72
C ASP A 123 -15.20 19.31 -8.23
N LYS A 124 -14.38 18.36 -7.78
CA LYS A 124 -14.33 17.83 -6.41
C LYS A 124 -15.69 17.35 -5.95
N ASN A 125 -16.21 16.37 -6.66
CA ASN A 125 -17.47 15.80 -6.27
C ASN A 125 -17.35 15.13 -4.87
N PRO A 126 -18.45 14.86 -4.15
CA PRO A 126 -18.38 14.36 -2.76
C PRO A 126 -17.86 12.92 -2.59
N ASP A 127 -17.34 12.29 -3.63
CA ASP A 127 -16.76 10.95 -3.57
C ASP A 127 -15.52 10.86 -2.69
N THR A 128 -15.12 9.61 -2.45
CA THR A 128 -13.92 9.31 -1.66
C THR A 128 -13.44 7.89 -1.87
N ALA A 129 -12.13 7.70 -1.75
CA ALA A 129 -11.51 6.37 -1.73
C ALA A 129 -11.66 5.66 -0.37
N ASP A 130 -12.13 6.34 0.69
CA ASP A 130 -12.23 5.76 2.03
C ASP A 130 -13.28 4.64 2.13
N PHE A 131 -12.83 3.42 2.45
CA PHE A 131 -13.69 2.25 2.68
C PHE A 131 -14.70 2.42 3.82
N ASN A 132 -14.44 3.35 4.75
CA ASN A 132 -15.33 3.60 5.89
C ASN A 132 -16.30 4.76 5.66
N ALA A 133 -16.22 5.44 4.51
CA ALA A 133 -17.13 6.52 4.20
C ALA A 133 -18.52 5.98 3.88
N SER A 134 -19.55 6.65 4.40
CA SER A 134 -20.94 6.27 4.20
C SER A 134 -21.65 7.30 3.33
N GLY A 135 -22.49 6.84 2.40
CA GLY A 135 -23.29 7.70 1.53
C GLY A 135 -22.53 8.34 0.36
N VAL A 136 -21.26 7.96 0.17
CA VAL A 136 -20.39 8.38 -0.92
C VAL A 136 -19.64 7.16 -1.45
N ALA A 137 -19.40 7.09 -2.76
CA ALA A 137 -18.73 5.97 -3.39
C ALA A 137 -17.47 6.43 -4.12
N PRO A 138 -16.44 5.58 -4.25
CA PRO A 138 -15.25 5.90 -5.03
C PRO A 138 -15.59 6.06 -6.51
N ASN A 139 -14.76 6.80 -7.24
CA ASN A 139 -14.86 6.88 -8.70
C ASN A 139 -14.66 5.53 -9.39
N ALA A 140 -13.68 4.77 -8.91
CA ALA A 140 -13.35 3.47 -9.48
C ALA A 140 -12.83 2.50 -8.41
N VAL A 141 -12.91 1.21 -8.70
CA VAL A 141 -12.38 0.14 -7.86
C VAL A 141 -11.50 -0.77 -8.70
N LEU A 142 -10.22 -0.87 -8.33
CA LEU A 142 -9.27 -1.81 -8.89
C LEU A 142 -9.17 -3.03 -7.96
N THR A 143 -9.40 -4.22 -8.51
CA THR A 143 -9.26 -5.48 -7.78
C THR A 143 -7.96 -6.17 -8.17
N LEU A 144 -7.10 -6.44 -7.19
CA LEU A 144 -5.85 -7.19 -7.34
C LEU A 144 -5.95 -8.46 -6.48
N THR A 145 -5.07 -9.44 -6.72
CA THR A 145 -5.05 -10.66 -5.90
C THR A 145 -4.84 -10.31 -4.43
N GLY A 146 -5.89 -10.48 -3.63
CA GLY A 146 -5.91 -10.16 -2.20
C GLY A 146 -6.24 -8.70 -1.86
N TYR A 147 -6.18 -7.74 -2.77
CA TYR A 147 -6.45 -6.33 -2.46
C TYR A 147 -7.65 -5.80 -3.25
N SER A 148 -8.52 -5.05 -2.56
CA SER A 148 -9.44 -4.12 -3.21
C SER A 148 -8.84 -2.72 -3.08
N VAL A 149 -8.82 -1.95 -4.16
CA VAL A 149 -8.25 -0.59 -4.16
C VAL A 149 -9.31 0.38 -4.66
N ASN A 150 -9.81 1.21 -3.75
CA ASN A 150 -10.71 2.30 -4.08
C ASN A 150 -9.91 3.48 -4.62
N MET A 151 -10.46 4.13 -5.64
CA MET A 151 -9.86 5.24 -6.35
C MET A 151 -10.80 6.43 -6.30
N ASP A 152 -10.22 7.59 -6.01
CA ASP A 152 -10.86 8.89 -6.01
C ASP A 152 -9.98 9.85 -6.84
N ILE A 153 -10.61 10.53 -7.79
CA ILE A 153 -9.99 11.40 -8.77
C ILE A 153 -10.72 12.72 -8.68
N ASP A 154 -10.07 13.71 -8.05
CA ASP A 154 -10.61 15.05 -8.00
C ASP A 154 -9.99 15.95 -9.06
N ARG A 155 -10.82 16.71 -9.78
CA ARG A 155 -10.34 17.84 -10.58
C ARG A 155 -10.12 19.05 -9.67
N LEU A 156 -8.88 19.49 -9.53
CA LEU A 156 -8.53 20.61 -8.65
C LEU A 156 -8.79 21.97 -9.29
N TYR A 157 -8.20 22.21 -10.47
CA TYR A 157 -8.35 23.41 -11.27
C TYR A 157 -7.68 23.25 -12.65
N ALA A 158 -8.08 24.07 -13.61
CA ALA A 158 -7.47 24.18 -14.94
C ALA A 158 -6.78 25.53 -15.11
N LYS A 159 -5.61 25.54 -15.76
CA LYS A 159 -4.86 26.76 -16.06
C LYS A 159 -4.27 26.70 -17.47
N PRO A 160 -3.99 27.85 -18.12
CA PRO A 160 -3.20 27.86 -19.33
C PRO A 160 -1.81 27.26 -19.07
N LYS A 161 -1.38 26.33 -19.93
CA LYS A 161 -0.06 25.72 -19.90
C LYS A 161 1.01 26.78 -20.19
N ALA A 162 1.99 26.94 -19.32
CA ALA A 162 3.13 27.85 -19.52
C ALA A 162 3.87 27.51 -20.84
N GLY A 163 4.10 28.51 -21.69
CA GLY A 163 4.67 28.38 -23.04
C GLY A 163 3.69 27.92 -24.13
N GLY A 164 2.39 27.78 -23.84
CA GLY A 164 1.38 27.38 -24.81
C GLY A 164 0.91 28.53 -25.71
N SER A 165 0.45 28.21 -26.92
CA SER A 165 -0.10 29.19 -27.88
C SER A 165 -1.28 29.99 -27.32
N LEU A 166 -1.96 29.50 -26.28
CA LEU A 166 -3.00 30.23 -25.57
C LEU A 166 -2.51 31.48 -24.83
N GLN A 167 -1.24 31.57 -24.40
CA GLN A 167 -0.70 32.83 -23.85
C GLN A 167 -0.52 33.90 -24.92
N PHE A 168 -0.23 33.48 -26.15
CA PHE A 168 -0.10 34.38 -27.29
C PHE A 168 -1.47 34.79 -27.86
N ALA A 169 -2.51 33.97 -27.66
CA ALA A 169 -3.88 34.24 -28.06
C ALA A 169 -4.74 34.92 -26.96
N ALA A 170 -4.25 35.06 -25.72
CA ALA A 170 -5.01 35.64 -24.61
C ALA A 170 -5.37 37.13 -24.78
N GLY A 171 -4.84 37.80 -25.81
CA GLY A 171 -5.24 39.17 -26.20
C GLY A 171 -6.45 39.24 -27.14
N TYR A 172 -6.92 38.10 -27.66
CA TYR A 172 -8.17 37.98 -28.39
C TYR A 172 -9.11 37.10 -27.57
N GLU A 173 -10.30 37.62 -27.29
CA GLU A 173 -11.35 36.98 -26.50
C GLU A 173 -11.83 35.70 -27.20
N GLY A 174 -11.13 34.59 -27.00
CA GLY A 174 -11.32 33.37 -27.77
C GLY A 174 -10.76 32.14 -27.06
N THR A 175 -11.22 31.89 -25.83
CA THR A 175 -10.83 30.78 -24.94
C THR A 175 -10.96 29.38 -25.57
N ALA A 176 -11.65 29.26 -26.71
CA ALA A 176 -11.95 27.98 -27.37
C ALA A 176 -10.90 27.49 -28.38
N ALA A 177 -10.13 28.37 -29.04
CA ALA A 177 -9.32 27.97 -30.19
C ALA A 177 -7.99 27.27 -29.82
N GLY A 178 -7.35 27.65 -28.71
CA GLY A 178 -6.10 27.02 -28.26
C GLY A 178 -6.27 25.95 -27.17
N ALA A 179 -7.50 25.74 -26.67
CA ALA A 179 -7.83 24.64 -25.77
C ALA A 179 -7.73 23.29 -26.48
N ALA A 180 -8.14 23.25 -27.76
CA ALA A 180 -8.07 22.06 -28.63
C ALA A 180 -6.64 21.58 -28.91
N GLY A 181 -5.63 22.45 -28.76
CA GLY A 181 -4.22 22.14 -29.02
C GLY A 181 -3.38 21.79 -27.78
N GLY A 182 -4.00 21.50 -26.64
CA GLY A 182 -3.26 21.18 -25.41
C GLY A 182 -2.67 22.40 -24.70
N GLY A 183 -3.21 23.59 -24.96
CA GLY A 183 -2.82 24.84 -24.31
C GLY A 183 -3.29 24.97 -22.85
N ILE A 184 -4.09 24.03 -22.34
CA ILE A 184 -4.60 24.00 -20.97
C ILE A 184 -4.00 22.80 -20.24
N GLU A 185 -3.51 23.06 -19.03
CA GLU A 185 -3.04 22.08 -18.06
C GLU A 185 -4.09 21.98 -16.94
N ILE A 186 -4.61 20.78 -16.71
CA ILE A 186 -5.60 20.46 -15.68
C ILE A 186 -4.93 19.67 -14.58
N LEU A 187 -5.10 20.11 -13.33
CA LEU A 187 -4.55 19.42 -12.18
C LEU A 187 -5.61 18.50 -11.58
N TYR A 188 -5.22 17.25 -11.34
CA TYR A 188 -6.02 16.23 -10.70
C TYR A 188 -5.34 15.78 -9.40
N ARG A 189 -6.10 15.61 -8.34
CA ARG A 189 -5.68 14.85 -7.16
C ARG A 189 -6.18 13.43 -7.36
N ILE A 190 -5.29 12.46 -7.19
CA ILE A 190 -5.63 11.05 -7.25
C ILE A 190 -5.35 10.48 -5.88
N ASP A 191 -6.36 9.88 -5.27
CA ASP A 191 -6.27 9.18 -4.01
C ASP A 191 -6.62 7.70 -4.20
N CYS A 192 -5.68 6.84 -3.84
CA CYS A 192 -5.79 5.40 -3.97
C CYS A 192 -5.69 4.78 -2.58
N TYR A 193 -6.75 4.09 -2.18
CA TYR A 193 -6.82 3.41 -0.90
C TYR A 193 -6.92 1.90 -1.16
N ALA A 194 -5.86 1.17 -0.86
CA ALA A 194 -5.81 -0.28 -0.89
C ALA A 194 -6.20 -0.89 0.46
N GLN A 195 -7.07 -1.89 0.43
CA GLN A 195 -7.46 -2.69 1.58
C GLN A 195 -7.33 -4.18 1.26
N ASN A 196 -6.71 -4.91 2.18
CA ASN A 196 -6.67 -6.36 2.20
C ASN A 196 -7.25 -6.79 3.56
N THR A 197 -8.20 -7.72 3.56
CA THR A 197 -8.88 -8.15 4.81
C THR A 197 -8.70 -9.64 5.09
N PRO A 198 -7.46 -10.14 5.33
CA PRO A 198 -7.25 -11.55 5.64
C PRO A 198 -7.87 -11.88 6.98
N GLY A 199 -8.75 -12.88 7.01
CA GLY A 199 -9.31 -13.41 8.27
C GLY A 199 -10.05 -12.37 9.14
N GLY A 200 -10.53 -11.26 8.55
CA GLY A 200 -11.28 -10.21 9.25
C GLY A 200 -10.45 -9.04 9.80
N ILE A 201 -9.14 -9.00 9.57
CA ILE A 201 -8.28 -7.86 9.94
C ILE A 201 -7.97 -7.03 8.70
N SER A 202 -8.37 -5.77 8.67
CA SER A 202 -8.10 -4.86 7.55
C SER A 202 -6.69 -4.30 7.61
N VAL A 203 -5.86 -4.68 6.63
CA VAL A 203 -4.58 -4.06 6.32
C VAL A 203 -4.81 -3.02 5.24
N ASN A 204 -4.47 -1.77 5.59
CA ASN A 204 -4.83 -0.60 4.82
C ASN A 204 -3.56 0.12 4.35
N SER A 205 -3.55 0.60 3.11
CA SER A 205 -2.48 1.42 2.54
C SER A 205 -3.09 2.48 1.65
N ARG A 206 -2.61 3.72 1.75
CA ARG A 206 -3.14 4.85 1.00
C ARG A 206 -2.02 5.63 0.37
N ILE A 207 -2.21 6.02 -0.88
CA ILE A 207 -1.30 6.90 -1.61
C ILE A 207 -2.13 7.96 -2.28
N THR A 208 -1.71 9.21 -2.11
CA THR A 208 -2.30 10.36 -2.78
C THR A 208 -1.22 11.06 -3.60
N GLY A 209 -1.53 11.42 -4.83
CA GLY A 209 -0.63 12.15 -5.72
C GLY A 209 -1.37 13.25 -6.47
N VAL A 210 -0.63 14.27 -6.90
CA VAL A 210 -1.18 15.33 -7.76
C VAL A 210 -0.59 15.19 -9.15
N TYR A 211 -1.48 15.09 -10.13
CA TYR A 211 -1.14 14.90 -11.54
C TYR A 211 -1.55 16.12 -12.35
N SER A 212 -0.77 16.38 -13.39
CA SER A 212 -0.97 17.50 -14.29
C SER A 212 -1.11 16.96 -15.69
N CYS A 213 -2.32 17.08 -16.23
CA CYS A 213 -2.70 16.54 -17.51
C CYS A 213 -2.96 17.64 -18.51
N VAL A 214 -2.54 17.46 -19.76
CA VAL A 214 -2.98 18.36 -20.84
C VAL A 214 -4.45 18.09 -21.15
N ALA A 215 -5.21 19.12 -21.50
CA ALA A 215 -6.65 18.99 -21.77
C ALA A 215 -6.98 18.03 -22.93
N THR A 216 -6.02 17.76 -23.83
CA THR A 216 -6.16 16.75 -24.89
C THR A 216 -6.06 15.33 -24.35
N GLY A 217 -5.55 15.10 -23.14
CA GLY A 217 -5.32 13.77 -22.57
C GLY A 217 -4.06 13.06 -23.07
N GLU A 218 -3.23 13.70 -23.91
CA GLU A 218 -2.03 13.08 -24.50
C GLU A 218 -0.93 12.82 -23.46
N SER A 219 -0.85 13.64 -22.42
CA SER A 219 0.14 13.48 -21.35
C SER A 219 -0.44 13.86 -19.99
N CYS A 220 -0.08 13.07 -18.99
CA CYS A 220 -0.33 13.30 -17.59
C CYS A 220 0.97 13.04 -16.83
N GLN A 221 1.43 14.01 -16.07
CA GLN A 221 2.71 13.94 -15.34
C GLN A 221 2.46 14.20 -13.87
N ARG A 222 3.08 13.39 -13.00
CA ARG A 222 3.02 13.60 -11.56
C ARG A 222 3.78 14.88 -11.19
N LYS A 223 3.19 15.69 -10.31
CA LYS A 223 3.82 16.91 -9.76
C LYS A 223 4.37 16.66 -8.36
N ILE A 224 3.63 15.91 -7.53
CA ILE A 224 3.93 15.61 -6.12
C ILE A 224 3.43 14.19 -5.83
#